data_AF-A0A1A0MJ54-F1
#
_entry.id   AF-A0A1A0MJ54-F1
#
_cell.length_a   1.000
_cell.length_b   1.000
_cell.length_c   1.000
_cell.angle_alpha   90.00
_cell.angle_beta   90.00
_cell.angle_gamma   90.00
#
_symmetry.space_group_name_H-M   'P 1'
#
loop_
_entity.id
_entity.type
_entity.pdbx_description
1 polymer ?
#
loop_
_entity_poly.entity_id
_entity_poly.type
_entity_poly.pdbx_seq_one_letter_code
_entity_poly.pdbx_strand_id
1 'polypeptide(L)'
;MGGKAYKTATNRKALIFSEIEELRRRGLNQTEIADMHGVSRQAVSWHKTTYGGQKSTRQIVNQAWPWETKGPHGKSAAYQRLRDHGEFIATGGRDMSDFKRGRHAAWLKMMRRNDYVLEFDPNIPPTPGVAPTGGFAYRKRNPRIDGFELLIRVNEFTNLTPEGRRLWSYAPGTSPHAIGPYAAP
;
A
#
# COMPACT_ATOMS: atom_id res chain seq x y z
N MET A 1 15.12 0.03 -41.47
CA MET A 1 15.77 0.42 -40.19
C MET A 1 15.64 1.93 -40.03
N GLY A 2 14.51 2.42 -39.50
CA GLY A 2 14.27 3.86 -39.31
C GLY A 2 14.89 4.33 -38.00
N GLY A 3 16.07 4.95 -38.06
CA GLY A 3 16.70 5.57 -36.90
C GLY A 3 15.86 6.73 -36.40
N LYS A 4 15.39 6.67 -35.14
CA LYS A 4 14.74 7.80 -34.48
C LYS A 4 15.76 8.92 -34.32
N ALA A 5 15.53 10.03 -35.01
CA ALA A 5 16.26 11.27 -34.80
C ALA A 5 15.99 11.76 -33.37
N TYR A 6 17.00 11.69 -32.51
CA TYR A 6 16.95 12.37 -31.22
C TYR A 6 17.12 13.87 -31.51
N LYS A 7 16.10 14.67 -31.21
CA LYS A 7 16.21 16.14 -31.26
C LYS A 7 17.34 16.55 -30.31
N THR A 8 18.44 17.05 -30.88
CA THR A 8 19.55 17.62 -30.11
C THR A 8 19.03 18.83 -29.33
N ALA A 9 18.87 18.69 -28.02
CA ALA A 9 18.38 19.76 -27.16
C ALA A 9 19.46 20.85 -26.98
N THR A 10 19.20 22.03 -27.54
CA THR A 10 20.10 23.20 -27.51
C THR A 10 20.09 23.96 -26.18
N ASN A 11 19.49 23.42 -25.12
CA ASN A 11 19.56 24.00 -23.78
C ASN A 11 19.12 22.96 -22.73
N ARG A 12 20.07 22.27 -22.08
CA ARG A 12 19.74 21.38 -20.94
C ARG A 12 19.47 22.23 -19.71
N LYS A 13 18.28 22.81 -19.59
CA LYS A 13 17.79 23.27 -18.29
C LYS A 13 17.57 22.04 -17.42
N ALA A 14 18.21 22.00 -16.25
CA ALA A 14 17.98 20.94 -15.28
C ALA A 14 16.49 20.93 -14.91
N LEU A 15 15.84 19.76 -15.02
CA LEU A 15 14.43 19.59 -14.72
C LEU A 15 14.23 19.60 -13.20
N ILE A 16 13.81 20.73 -12.62
CA ILE A 16 13.61 20.87 -11.17
C ILE A 16 12.19 20.41 -10.82
N PHE A 17 12.04 19.59 -9.77
CA PHE A 17 10.74 19.02 -9.38
C PHE A 17 9.65 20.06 -9.12
N SER A 18 10.00 21.17 -8.46
CA SER A 18 9.06 22.27 -8.17
C SER A 18 8.50 22.90 -9.46
N GLU A 19 9.31 22.99 -10.51
CA GLU A 19 8.92 23.53 -11.82
C GLU A 19 7.92 22.59 -12.54
N ILE A 20 8.12 21.27 -12.44
CA ILE A 20 7.18 20.27 -12.99
C ILE A 20 5.80 20.40 -12.33
N GLU A 21 5.75 20.51 -11.00
CA GLU A 21 4.48 20.60 -10.27
C GLU A 21 3.76 21.94 -10.52
N GLU A 22 4.49 23.03 -10.68
CA GLU A 22 3.92 24.33 -11.07
C GLU A 22 3.28 24.25 -12.47
N LEU A 23 3.97 23.67 -13.46
CA LEU A 23 3.44 23.50 -14.81
C LEU A 23 2.20 22.59 -14.84
N ARG A 24 2.15 21.56 -13.98
CA ARG A 24 0.94 20.74 -13.84
C ARG A 24 -0.22 21.47 -13.20
N ARG A 25 0.02 22.31 -12.18
CA ARG A 25 -1.04 23.17 -11.60
C ARG A 25 -1.62 24.12 -12.62
N ARG A 26 -0.82 24.51 -13.62
CA ARG A 26 -1.23 25.31 -14.78
C ARG A 26 -1.95 24.51 -15.87
N GLY A 27 -2.18 23.21 -15.66
CA GLY A 27 -2.96 22.35 -16.55
C GLY A 27 -2.16 21.57 -17.59
N LEU A 28 -0.82 21.68 -17.60
CA LEU A 28 0.00 20.99 -18.60
C LEU A 28 0.14 19.49 -18.29
N ASN A 29 0.14 18.68 -19.34
CA ASN A 29 0.35 17.25 -19.27
C ASN A 29 1.85 16.88 -19.38
N GLN A 30 2.22 15.64 -19.04
CA GLN A 30 3.62 15.22 -18.98
C GLN A 30 4.34 15.25 -20.33
N THR A 31 3.60 15.12 -21.44
CA THR A 31 4.17 15.18 -22.78
C THR A 31 4.53 16.62 -23.12
N GLU A 32 3.65 17.57 -22.83
CA GLU A 32 3.89 19.01 -23.02
C GLU A 32 5.07 19.49 -22.16
N ILE A 33 5.14 19.05 -20.90
CA ILE A 33 6.27 19.37 -20.01
C ILE A 33 7.58 18.76 -20.56
N ALA A 34 7.52 17.53 -21.08
CA ALA A 34 8.69 16.90 -21.68
C ALA A 34 9.20 17.67 -22.91
N ASP A 35 8.28 18.11 -23.77
CA ASP A 35 8.58 18.89 -24.97
C ASP A 35 9.15 20.27 -24.60
N MET A 36 8.60 20.95 -23.58
CA MET A 36 9.08 22.24 -23.09
C MET A 36 10.51 22.19 -22.55
N HIS A 37 10.88 21.08 -21.90
CA HIS A 37 12.18 20.91 -21.26
C HIS A 37 13.18 20.10 -22.09
N GLY A 38 12.81 19.66 -23.30
CA GLY A 38 13.68 18.88 -24.17
C GLY A 38 14.08 17.52 -23.57
N VAL A 39 13.23 16.95 -22.72
CA VAL A 39 13.45 15.66 -22.06
C VAL A 39 12.43 14.63 -22.53
N SER A 40 12.60 13.36 -22.16
CA SER A 40 11.57 12.35 -22.43
C SER A 40 10.45 12.42 -21.40
N ARG A 41 9.23 12.03 -21.78
CA ARG A 41 8.11 11.85 -20.84
C ARG A 41 8.48 10.91 -19.67
N GLN A 42 9.30 9.89 -19.94
CA GLN A 42 9.81 8.97 -18.92
C GLN A 42 10.72 9.67 -17.91
N ALA A 43 11.54 10.63 -18.35
CA ALA A 43 12.36 11.45 -17.46
C ALA A 43 11.51 12.35 -16.56
N VAL A 44 10.43 12.96 -17.08
CA VAL A 44 9.46 13.73 -16.28
C VAL A 44 8.76 12.81 -15.25
N SER A 45 8.36 11.61 -15.66
CA SER A 45 7.76 10.60 -14.77
C SER A 45 8.72 10.14 -13.67
N TRP A 46 9.99 9.92 -14.01
CA TRP A 46 11.04 9.54 -13.06
C TRP A 46 11.34 10.68 -12.08
N HIS A 47 11.50 11.91 -12.56
CA HIS A 47 11.70 13.08 -11.70
C HIS A 47 10.55 13.29 -10.72
N LYS A 48 9.30 13.04 -11.16
CA LYS A 48 8.15 13.01 -10.28
C LYS A 48 8.33 11.94 -9.19
N THR A 49 8.56 10.68 -9.52
CA THR A 49 8.68 9.63 -8.49
C THR A 49 9.87 9.79 -7.57
N THR A 50 10.95 10.43 -8.02
CA THR A 50 12.23 10.53 -7.32
C THR A 50 12.36 11.78 -6.46
N TYR A 51 11.84 12.94 -6.91
CA TYR A 51 12.14 14.24 -6.27
C TYR A 51 10.94 14.97 -5.64
N GLY A 52 9.72 14.46 -5.75
CA GLY A 52 8.62 14.97 -4.90
C GLY A 52 7.20 14.48 -5.21
N GLY A 53 7.08 13.39 -5.96
CA GLY A 53 5.81 12.75 -6.23
C GLY A 53 5.21 12.21 -4.95
N GLN A 54 4.02 12.70 -4.60
CA GLN A 54 3.13 11.99 -3.70
C GLN A 54 3.09 10.52 -4.15
N LYS A 55 3.57 9.61 -3.29
CA LYS A 55 3.57 8.19 -3.58
C LYS A 55 2.13 7.78 -3.84
N SER A 56 1.88 7.01 -4.90
CA SER A 56 0.54 6.44 -5.10
C SER A 56 0.19 5.53 -3.93
N THR A 57 -1.09 5.36 -3.63
CA THR A 57 -1.56 4.45 -2.57
C THR A 57 -0.92 3.08 -2.67
N ARG A 58 -0.82 2.54 -3.88
CA ARG A 58 -0.14 1.27 -4.15
C ARG A 58 1.34 1.28 -3.78
N GLN A 59 2.06 2.37 -4.07
CA GLN A 59 3.47 2.50 -3.70
C GLN A 59 3.64 2.59 -2.19
N ILE A 60 2.78 3.34 -1.49
CA ILE A 60 2.80 3.44 -0.02
C ILE A 60 2.58 2.06 0.59
N VAL A 61 1.49 1.38 0.20
CA VAL A 61 1.13 0.03 0.66
C VAL A 61 2.23 -0.99 0.39
N ASN A 62 2.88 -0.92 -0.78
CA ASN A 62 3.96 -1.84 -1.14
C ASN A 62 5.25 -1.59 -0.35
N GLN A 63 5.61 -0.32 -0.12
CA GLN A 63 6.81 0.03 0.65
C GLN A 63 6.65 -0.28 2.14
N ALA A 64 5.43 -0.20 2.64
CA ALA A 64 5.10 -0.54 4.02
C ALA A 64 4.78 -2.03 4.23
N TRP A 65 4.78 -2.83 3.15
CA TRP A 65 4.41 -4.25 3.22
C TRP A 65 5.31 -5.00 4.20
N PRO A 66 4.75 -5.72 5.18
CA PRO A 66 5.52 -6.12 6.37
C PRO A 66 6.33 -7.40 6.18
N TRP A 67 6.22 -8.07 5.03
CA TRP A 67 6.79 -9.42 4.82
C TRP A 67 7.41 -9.60 3.45
N GLU A 68 8.42 -10.47 3.37
CA GLU A 68 8.96 -10.94 2.10
C GLU A 68 8.06 -12.02 1.49
N THR A 69 7.13 -11.61 0.63
CA THR A 69 6.18 -12.52 -0.02
C THR A 69 6.59 -12.85 -1.46
N LYS A 70 6.36 -14.10 -1.88
CA LYS A 70 6.57 -14.55 -3.26
C LYS A 70 5.30 -14.35 -4.11
N GLY A 71 5.45 -14.34 -5.44
CA GLY A 71 4.32 -14.19 -6.38
C GLY A 71 3.09 -15.06 -6.07
N PRO A 72 3.23 -16.36 -5.73
CA PRO A 72 2.10 -17.22 -5.37
C PRO A 72 1.32 -16.77 -4.13
N HIS A 73 1.95 -16.08 -3.17
CA HIS A 73 1.27 -15.57 -1.96
C HIS A 73 0.24 -14.50 -2.31
N GLY A 74 0.48 -13.74 -3.39
CA GLY A 74 -0.42 -12.69 -3.87
C GLY A 74 -1.81 -13.18 -4.30
N LYS A 75 -1.96 -14.48 -4.55
CA LYS A 75 -3.25 -15.12 -4.89
C LYS A 75 -4.07 -15.50 -3.65
N SER A 76 -3.49 -15.49 -2.46
CA SER A 76 -4.22 -15.84 -1.23
C SER A 76 -5.25 -14.77 -0.86
N ALA A 77 -6.35 -15.20 -0.26
CA ALA A 77 -7.38 -14.28 0.22
C ALA A 77 -6.81 -13.38 1.33
N ALA A 78 -6.03 -13.95 2.25
CA ALA A 78 -5.39 -13.22 3.35
C ALA A 78 -4.51 -12.05 2.85
N TYR A 79 -3.63 -12.31 1.86
CA TYR A 79 -2.80 -11.28 1.24
C TYR A 79 -3.63 -10.15 0.65
N GLN A 80 -4.65 -10.49 -0.14
CA GLN A 80 -5.50 -9.51 -0.80
C GLN A 80 -6.27 -8.66 0.21
N ARG A 81 -6.76 -9.26 1.31
CA ARG A 81 -7.48 -8.51 2.35
C ARG A 81 -6.59 -7.52 3.09
N LEU A 82 -5.34 -7.90 3.39
CA LEU A 82 -4.41 -6.96 4.02
C LEU A 82 -4.04 -5.81 3.06
N ARG A 83 -3.86 -6.08 1.77
CA ARG A 83 -3.69 -5.04 0.74
C ARG A 83 -4.88 -4.09 0.66
N ASP A 84 -6.10 -4.61 0.62
CA ASP A 84 -7.33 -3.82 0.63
C ASP A 84 -7.40 -2.93 1.89
N HIS A 85 -6.95 -3.46 3.03
CA HIS A 85 -6.89 -2.72 4.29
C HIS A 85 -5.88 -1.57 4.26
N GLY A 86 -4.65 -1.80 3.76
CA GLY A 86 -3.67 -0.72 3.62
C GLY A 86 -4.15 0.40 2.70
N GLU A 87 -4.85 0.06 1.61
CA GLU A 87 -5.47 1.05 0.73
C GLU A 87 -6.58 1.84 1.43
N PHE A 88 -7.40 1.16 2.24
CA PHE A 88 -8.43 1.81 3.04
C PHE A 88 -7.83 2.84 4.01
N ILE A 89 -6.81 2.46 4.80
CA ILE A 89 -6.16 3.38 5.74
C ILE A 89 -5.47 4.55 5.02
N ALA A 90 -4.84 4.30 3.87
CA ALA A 90 -4.16 5.35 3.11
C ALA A 90 -5.09 6.37 2.45
N THR A 91 -6.32 5.98 2.09
CA THR A 91 -7.23 6.83 1.28
C THR A 91 -8.52 7.22 1.99
N GLY A 92 -8.84 6.59 3.13
CA GLY A 92 -10.16 6.59 3.73
C GLY A 92 -11.20 5.81 2.94
N GLY A 93 -10.77 4.92 2.03
CA GLY A 93 -11.67 4.13 1.16
C GLY A 93 -12.30 4.90 0.00
N ARG A 94 -11.89 6.14 -0.26
CA ARG A 94 -12.40 6.99 -1.35
C ARG A 94 -12.16 6.39 -2.74
N ASP A 95 -11.01 5.75 -2.93
CA ASP A 95 -10.59 5.19 -4.21
C ASP A 95 -11.02 3.71 -4.40
N MET A 96 -11.75 3.15 -3.43
CA MET A 96 -12.20 1.75 -3.46
C MET A 96 -13.60 1.63 -4.09
N SER A 97 -13.82 0.60 -4.89
CA SER A 97 -15.18 0.26 -5.35
C SER A 97 -16.07 -0.23 -4.20
N ASP A 98 -17.39 -0.13 -4.34
CA ASP A 98 -18.35 -0.61 -3.33
C ASP A 98 -18.16 -2.09 -2.99
N PHE A 99 -17.94 -2.91 -4.01
CA PHE A 99 -17.64 -4.33 -3.82
C PHE A 99 -16.39 -4.55 -2.97
N LYS A 100 -15.33 -3.77 -3.21
CA LYS A 100 -14.08 -3.86 -2.46
C LYS A 100 -14.27 -3.38 -1.02
N ARG A 101 -14.99 -2.27 -0.80
CA ARG A 101 -15.37 -1.77 0.53
C ARG A 101 -16.18 -2.80 1.31
N GLY A 102 -17.19 -3.42 0.69
CA GLY A 102 -18.01 -4.46 1.33
C GLY A 102 -17.18 -5.67 1.77
N ARG A 103 -16.27 -6.16 0.92
CA ARG A 103 -15.37 -7.27 1.26
C ARG A 103 -14.39 -6.92 2.38
N HIS A 104 -13.85 -5.70 2.39
CA HIS A 104 -12.97 -5.21 3.45
C HIS A 104 -13.72 -5.09 4.78
N ALA A 105 -14.93 -4.53 4.77
CA ALA A 105 -15.78 -4.42 5.95
C ALA A 105 -16.15 -5.79 6.53
N ALA A 106 -16.50 -6.76 5.67
CA ALA A 106 -16.77 -8.14 6.10
C ALA A 106 -15.52 -8.80 6.71
N TRP A 107 -14.35 -8.58 6.13
CA TRP A 107 -13.08 -9.07 6.67
C TRP A 107 -12.78 -8.44 8.04
N LEU A 108 -12.88 -7.12 8.19
CA LEU A 108 -12.68 -6.46 9.48
C LEU A 108 -13.68 -6.92 10.54
N LYS A 109 -14.95 -7.14 10.18
CA LYS A 109 -15.96 -7.71 11.09
C LYS A 109 -15.53 -9.09 11.59
N MET A 110 -15.03 -9.95 10.70
CA MET A 110 -14.52 -11.27 11.05
C MET A 110 -13.26 -11.19 11.92
N MET A 111 -12.32 -10.27 11.63
CA MET A 111 -11.13 -10.05 12.46
C MET A 111 -11.50 -9.63 13.88
N ARG A 112 -12.43 -8.68 14.02
CA ARG A 112 -12.91 -8.20 15.33
C ARG A 112 -13.67 -9.27 16.11
N ARG A 113 -14.69 -9.87 15.50
CA ARG A 113 -15.55 -10.86 16.16
C ARG A 113 -14.76 -12.03 16.73
N ASN A 114 -13.68 -12.43 16.05
CA ASN A 114 -12.88 -13.57 16.46
C ASN A 114 -11.62 -13.17 17.23
N ASP A 115 -11.39 -11.87 17.45
CA ASP A 115 -10.14 -11.31 17.96
C ASP A 115 -8.91 -11.93 17.29
N TYR A 116 -8.90 -11.83 15.95
CA TYR A 116 -7.84 -12.38 15.12
C TYR A 116 -6.79 -11.34 14.77
N VAL A 117 -5.58 -11.87 14.55
CA VAL A 117 -4.47 -11.24 13.84
C VAL A 117 -4.10 -12.11 12.64
N LEU A 118 -3.57 -11.48 11.61
CA LEU A 118 -3.02 -12.16 10.45
C LEU A 118 -1.52 -12.38 10.65
N GLU A 119 -1.10 -13.63 10.66
CA GLU A 119 0.29 -14.04 10.73
C GLU A 119 0.81 -14.41 9.34
N PHE A 120 2.06 -14.06 9.07
CA PHE A 120 2.82 -14.62 7.97
C PHE A 120 4.06 -15.35 8.48
N ASP A 121 4.25 -16.58 8.02
CA ASP A 121 5.46 -17.37 8.19
C ASP A 121 5.57 -18.29 6.97
N PRO A 122 6.67 -18.25 6.21
CA PRO A 122 6.84 -19.03 4.98
C PRO A 122 6.72 -20.55 5.17
N ASN A 123 6.86 -21.05 6.41
CA ASN A 123 6.74 -22.46 6.74
C ASN A 123 5.30 -22.90 7.05
N ILE A 124 4.35 -21.96 7.16
CA ILE A 124 2.93 -22.31 7.36
C ILE A 124 2.42 -23.07 6.13
N PRO A 125 1.87 -24.29 6.29
CA PRO A 125 1.40 -25.09 5.18
C PRO A 125 0.16 -24.47 4.52
N PRO A 126 -0.13 -24.84 3.26
CA PRO A 126 -1.35 -24.45 2.57
C PRO A 126 -2.62 -24.70 3.37
N THR A 127 -3.48 -23.67 3.43
CA THR A 127 -4.81 -23.76 4.03
C THR A 127 -5.86 -23.40 2.98
N PRO A 128 -6.74 -24.35 2.57
CA PRO A 128 -7.82 -24.08 1.62
C PRO A 128 -8.68 -22.88 2.03
N GLY A 129 -9.04 -22.02 1.08
CA GLY A 129 -9.87 -20.83 1.31
C GLY A 129 -9.18 -19.65 2.01
N VAL A 130 -8.06 -19.87 2.70
CA VAL A 130 -7.28 -18.81 3.37
C VAL A 130 -6.02 -18.48 2.57
N ALA A 131 -5.15 -19.48 2.41
CA ALA A 131 -3.86 -19.38 1.75
C ALA A 131 -3.51 -20.72 1.07
N PRO A 132 -4.02 -20.95 -0.15
CA PRO A 132 -3.80 -22.21 -0.89
C PRO A 132 -2.33 -22.51 -1.23
N THR A 133 -1.44 -21.53 -1.06
CA THR A 133 0.00 -21.63 -1.32
C THR A 133 0.84 -21.59 -0.03
N GLY A 134 0.19 -21.61 1.15
CA GLY A 134 0.84 -21.49 2.44
C GLY A 134 1.17 -20.05 2.82
N GLY A 135 1.94 -19.88 3.88
CA GLY A 135 2.47 -18.60 4.31
C GLY A 135 1.58 -17.82 5.29
N PHE A 136 0.26 -17.85 5.14
CA PHE A 136 -0.65 -17.03 5.96
C PHE A 136 -1.57 -17.86 6.86
N ALA A 137 -1.79 -17.38 8.09
CA ALA A 137 -2.79 -17.92 8.99
C ALA A 137 -3.48 -16.82 9.80
N TYR A 138 -4.78 -16.99 10.04
CA TYR A 138 -5.46 -16.22 11.09
C TYR A 138 -5.17 -16.86 12.44
N ARG A 139 -4.71 -16.07 13.39
CA ARG A 139 -4.41 -16.51 14.76
C ARG A 139 -5.23 -15.72 15.75
N LYS A 140 -5.59 -16.35 16.87
CA LYS A 140 -6.07 -15.61 18.05
C LYS A 140 -4.99 -14.62 18.47
N ARG A 141 -5.41 -13.39 18.74
CA ARG A 141 -4.55 -12.32 19.25
C ARG A 141 -3.92 -12.75 20.57
N ASN A 142 -2.63 -12.49 20.70
CA ASN A 142 -1.93 -12.52 21.97
C ASN A 142 -1.55 -11.06 22.32
N PRO A 143 -2.26 -10.41 23.26
CA PRO A 143 -2.02 -9.01 23.58
C PRO A 143 -0.58 -8.68 23.99
N ARG A 144 0.16 -9.64 24.55
CA ARG A 144 1.56 -9.45 24.96
C ARG A 144 2.50 -9.32 23.76
N ILE A 145 2.15 -9.90 22.63
CA ILE A 145 2.98 -9.93 21.41
C ILE A 145 2.44 -8.93 20.39
N ASP A 146 1.13 -9.01 20.12
CA ASP A 146 0.48 -8.32 19.02
C ASP A 146 0.00 -6.92 19.43
N GLY A 147 -0.14 -6.66 20.73
CA GLY A 147 -0.89 -5.51 21.25
C GLY A 147 -2.37 -5.56 20.83
N PHE A 148 -3.06 -4.44 20.97
CA PHE A 148 -4.50 -4.35 20.72
C PHE A 148 -4.86 -3.71 19.38
N GLU A 149 -3.95 -2.95 18.79
CA GLU A 149 -4.24 -2.14 17.60
C GLU A 149 -3.85 -2.82 16.28
N LEU A 150 -2.83 -3.70 16.29
CA LEU A 150 -2.35 -4.32 15.05
C LEU A 150 -3.30 -5.41 14.54
N LEU A 151 -3.53 -5.43 13.23
CA LEU A 151 -4.22 -6.50 12.52
C LEU A 151 -3.29 -7.65 12.14
N ILE A 152 -1.99 -7.48 12.30
CA ILE A 152 -0.97 -8.48 11.98
C ILE A 152 -0.23 -8.95 13.24
N ARG A 153 0.25 -10.19 13.21
CA ARG A 153 1.23 -10.68 14.19
C ARG A 153 2.63 -10.26 13.78
N VAL A 154 3.42 -9.78 14.75
CA VAL A 154 4.84 -9.49 14.55
C VAL A 154 5.66 -10.70 15.02
N ASN A 155 6.40 -11.31 14.10
CA ASN A 155 7.30 -12.43 14.34
C ASN A 155 8.65 -12.19 13.63
N GLU A 156 9.54 -13.19 13.62
CA GLU A 156 10.87 -13.11 12.99
C GLU A 156 10.85 -12.81 11.49
N PHE A 157 9.74 -13.09 10.80
CA PHE A 157 9.59 -12.81 9.36
C PHE A 157 9.01 -11.42 9.07
N THR A 158 8.76 -10.62 10.11
CA THR A 158 8.06 -9.33 10.02
C THR A 158 9.01 -8.15 10.08
N ASN A 159 9.05 -7.35 9.02
CA ASN A 159 9.72 -6.06 9.00
C ASN A 159 8.68 -4.92 9.14
N LEU A 160 8.37 -4.54 10.38
CA LEU A 160 7.35 -3.53 10.66
C LEU A 160 7.95 -2.11 10.72
N THR A 161 7.84 -1.37 9.61
CA THR A 161 8.21 0.06 9.56
C THR A 161 7.20 0.93 10.32
N PRO A 162 7.54 2.18 10.71
CA PRO A 162 6.57 3.11 11.31
C PRO A 162 5.32 3.34 10.44
N GLU A 163 5.53 3.43 9.13
CA GLU A 163 4.46 3.53 8.13
C GLU A 163 3.59 2.26 8.12
N GLY A 164 4.23 1.08 8.15
CA GLY A 164 3.56 -0.21 8.25
C GLY A 164 2.74 -0.31 9.53
N ARG A 165 3.26 0.15 10.67
CA ARG A 165 2.50 0.16 11.94
C ARG A 165 1.21 0.96 11.79
N ARG A 166 1.22 2.12 11.12
CA ARG A 166 0.00 2.88 10.84
C ARG A 166 -0.94 2.12 9.91
N LEU A 167 -0.43 1.56 8.81
CA LEU A 167 -1.24 0.91 7.78
C LEU A 167 -1.84 -0.43 8.18
N TRP A 168 -1.18 -1.17 9.08
CA TRP A 168 -1.60 -2.50 9.51
C TRP A 168 -2.28 -2.50 10.88
N SER A 169 -2.67 -1.33 11.37
CA SER A 169 -3.49 -1.20 12.57
C SER A 169 -4.96 -0.97 12.21
N TYR A 170 -5.86 -1.26 13.14
CA TYR A 170 -7.22 -0.74 13.06
C TYR A 170 -7.21 0.78 12.84
N ALA A 171 -8.24 1.30 12.17
CA ALA A 171 -8.46 2.73 12.16
C ALA A 171 -8.68 3.22 13.60
N PRO A 172 -8.27 4.44 13.97
CA PRO A 172 -8.37 4.95 15.33
C PRO A 172 -9.75 4.71 15.96
N GLY A 173 -9.80 4.14 17.17
CA GLY A 173 -11.03 3.81 17.90
C GLY A 173 -11.78 2.56 17.42
N THR A 174 -11.38 1.95 16.30
CA THR A 174 -12.12 0.81 15.71
C THR A 174 -11.57 -0.56 16.09
N SER A 175 -10.56 -0.60 16.96
CA SER A 175 -10.04 -1.81 17.59
C SER A 175 -11.13 -2.45 18.48
N PRO A 176 -11.24 -3.79 18.52
CA PRO A 176 -12.19 -4.47 19.40
C PRO A 176 -11.87 -4.28 20.89
N HIS A 177 -10.68 -3.75 21.20
CA HIS A 177 -10.22 -3.45 22.56
C HIS A 177 -10.04 -1.94 22.78
N ALA A 178 -10.56 -1.09 21.88
CA ALA A 178 -10.50 0.35 22.05
C ALA A 178 -11.30 0.77 23.31
N ILE A 179 -10.69 1.63 24.14
CA ILE A 179 -11.31 2.18 25.34
C ILE A 179 -11.47 3.69 25.12
N GLY A 180 -12.69 4.22 25.19
CA GLY A 180 -12.97 5.67 25.05
C GLY A 180 -14.14 6.00 24.11
N PRO A 181 -14.41 7.30 23.85
CA PRO A 181 -15.63 7.77 23.15
C PRO A 181 -15.73 7.35 21.68
N TYR A 182 -14.65 6.81 21.10
CA TYR A 182 -14.59 6.32 19.72
C TYR A 182 -14.61 4.79 19.62
N ALA A 183 -14.77 4.07 20.73
CA ALA A 183 -14.86 2.62 20.73
C ALA A 183 -16.05 2.17 19.87
N ALA A 184 -15.78 1.30 18.89
CA ALA A 184 -16.86 0.66 18.14
C ALA A 184 -17.64 -0.30 19.07
N PRO A 185 -19.00 -0.32 19.03
CA PRO A 185 -19.80 -1.27 19.79
C PRO A 185 -19.58 -2.72 19.36
#